data_AF-A0A1R4KHR2-F1
#
_entry.id   AF-A0A1R4KHR2-F1
#
_cell.length_a   1.000
_cell.length_b   1.000
_cell.length_c   1.000
_cell.angle_alpha   90.00
_cell.angle_beta   90.00
_cell.angle_gamma   90.00
#
_symmetry.space_group_name_H-M   'P 1'
#
loop_
_entity.id
_entity.type
_entity.pdbx_description
1 polymer ?
#
loop_
_entity_poly.entity_id
_entity_poly.type
_entity_poly.pdbx_seq_one_letter_code
_entity_poly.pdbx_strand_id
1 'polypeptide(L)'
;MRKKMSRILKQEMEQDFFYVHDSIVYGAIKKCRISYNHANFDDFVQIGRIKLVDAYREFPKNLFNENYFYQFTGYAFRKVYWALMDQIRKEQRIFEREEALPESYEEWGMINPEVFDEDFVVWELFYSMLNCLSEKEQHYLKDSVIEQLTVTEIAKKRKVSRKTVYAWRKQVAKKLEHYQDVLKK
;
A
#
# COMPACT_ATOMS: atom_id res chain seq x y z
N MET A 1 1.91 -22.02 -17.52
CA MET A 1 2.87 -20.90 -17.48
C MET A 1 2.12 -19.58 -17.62
N ARG A 2 2.04 -18.74 -16.57
CA ARG A 2 1.48 -17.39 -16.68
C ARG A 2 2.57 -16.47 -17.25
N LYS A 3 2.34 -15.91 -18.43
CA LYS A 3 3.24 -14.93 -19.06
C LYS A 3 3.37 -13.73 -18.10
N LYS A 4 4.52 -13.59 -17.43
CA LYS A 4 4.81 -12.47 -16.51
C LYS A 4 4.86 -11.21 -17.39
N MET A 5 3.79 -10.42 -17.40
CA MET A 5 3.83 -9.12 -18.06
C MET A 5 4.73 -8.20 -17.22
N SER A 6 6.02 -8.21 -17.51
CA SER A 6 6.96 -7.21 -17.00
C SER A 6 6.67 -5.92 -17.74
N ARG A 7 5.94 -5.01 -17.09
CA ARG A 7 5.83 -3.64 -17.56
C ARG A 7 7.07 -2.88 -17.14
N ILE A 8 7.44 -1.84 -17.91
CA ILE A 8 8.54 -0.94 -17.57
C ILE A 8 7.91 0.44 -17.35
N LEU A 9 8.20 1.06 -16.21
CA LEU A 9 7.86 2.46 -15.98
C LEU A 9 8.76 3.28 -16.89
N LYS A 10 8.15 4.01 -17.84
CA LYS A 10 8.90 4.88 -18.74
C LYS A 10 9.26 6.17 -18.01
N GLN A 11 10.43 6.73 -18.33
CA GLN A 11 10.94 7.95 -17.72
C GLN A 11 9.97 9.14 -17.85
N GLU A 12 9.28 9.24 -18.99
CA GLU A 12 8.25 10.26 -19.25
C GLU A 12 7.02 10.18 -18.32
N MET A 13 6.82 9.05 -17.63
CA MET A 13 5.69 8.82 -16.72
C MET A 13 6.11 8.77 -15.25
N GLU A 14 7.41 8.92 -14.94
CA GLU A 14 7.93 8.73 -13.58
C GLU A 14 7.36 9.75 -12.59
N GLN A 15 7.35 11.04 -12.98
CA GLN A 15 6.83 12.11 -12.13
C GLN A 15 5.36 11.88 -11.78
N ASP A 16 4.50 11.68 -12.77
CA ASP A 16 3.07 11.42 -12.57
C ASP A 16 2.85 10.15 -11.73
N PHE A 17 3.64 9.10 -11.98
CA PHE A 17 3.54 7.86 -11.24
C PHE A 17 3.84 8.07 -9.74
N PHE A 18 4.92 8.77 -9.40
CA PHE A 18 5.28 9.03 -8.01
C PHE A 18 4.35 10.06 -7.37
N TYR A 19 3.92 11.10 -8.09
CA TYR A 19 2.93 12.07 -7.60
C TYR A 19 1.68 11.36 -7.07
N VAL A 20 1.22 10.33 -7.80
CA VAL A 20 0.09 9.50 -7.40
C VAL A 20 0.38 8.57 -6.23
N HIS A 21 1.47 7.80 -6.35
CA HIS A 21 1.64 6.59 -5.56
C HIS A 21 2.58 6.78 -4.36
N ASP A 22 3.27 7.91 -4.23
CA ASP A 22 4.18 8.17 -3.10
C ASP A 22 3.46 8.15 -1.76
N SER A 23 2.16 8.47 -1.72
CA SER A 23 1.34 8.31 -0.52
C SER A 23 1.38 6.88 0.05
N ILE A 24 1.57 5.86 -0.80
CA ILE A 24 1.76 4.46 -0.41
C ILE A 24 3.09 4.29 0.34
N VAL A 25 4.15 4.93 -0.15
CA VAL A 25 5.49 4.89 0.45
C VAL A 25 5.48 5.56 1.81
N TYR A 26 4.98 6.80 1.89
CA TYR A 26 4.91 7.52 3.16
C TYR A 26 3.96 6.85 4.16
N GLY A 27 2.86 6.25 3.69
CA GLY A 27 1.98 5.45 4.52
C GLY A 27 2.69 4.23 5.12
N ALA A 28 3.55 3.57 4.34
CA ALA A 28 4.33 2.42 4.81
C ALA A 28 5.44 2.84 5.80
N ILE A 29 6.13 3.94 5.54
CA ILE A 29 7.14 4.54 6.43
C ILE A 29 6.51 4.92 7.79
N LYS A 30 5.37 5.62 7.77
CA LYS A 30 4.60 5.95 8.97
C LYS A 30 4.19 4.69 9.74
N LYS A 31 3.80 3.62 9.02
CA LYS A 31 3.48 2.31 9.64
C LYS A 31 4.70 1.67 10.31
N CYS A 32 5.88 1.81 9.73
CA CYS A 32 7.14 1.38 10.33
C CYS A 32 7.63 2.31 11.46
N ARG A 33 6.87 3.37 11.81
CA ARG A 33 7.19 4.35 12.86
C ARG A 33 8.52 5.08 12.66
N ILE A 34 8.96 5.22 11.41
CA ILE A 34 10.18 5.94 11.07
C ILE A 34 9.87 7.44 11.12
N SER A 35 10.59 8.16 11.98
CA SER A 35 10.46 9.62 12.12
C SER A 35 11.05 10.36 10.92
N TYR A 36 10.50 11.51 10.56
CA TYR A 36 11.09 12.41 9.56
C TYR A 36 12.51 12.89 9.93
N ASN A 37 12.82 12.91 11.23
CA ASN A 37 14.15 13.29 11.73
C ASN A 37 15.13 12.10 11.80
N HIS A 38 14.71 10.91 11.33
CA HIS A 38 15.58 9.74 11.31
C HIS A 38 16.73 9.98 10.32
N ALA A 39 17.97 9.66 10.72
CA ALA A 39 19.16 9.92 9.91
C ALA A 39 19.07 9.30 8.50
N ASN A 40 18.49 8.10 8.40
CA ASN A 40 18.30 7.37 7.14
C ASN A 40 16.89 7.56 6.54
N PHE A 41 16.14 8.60 6.92
CA PHE A 41 14.76 8.78 6.44
C PHE A 41 14.66 8.79 4.92
N ASP A 42 15.53 9.55 4.25
CA ASP A 42 15.54 9.65 2.80
C ASP A 42 15.86 8.30 2.14
N ASP A 43 16.73 7.49 2.74
CA ASP A 43 17.04 6.14 2.25
C ASP A 43 15.81 5.22 2.32
N PHE A 44 15.03 5.29 3.40
CA PHE A 44 13.78 4.55 3.50
C PHE A 44 12.75 5.00 2.45
N VAL A 45 12.66 6.31 2.16
CA VAL A 45 11.82 6.82 1.07
C VAL A 45 12.25 6.22 -0.27
N GLN A 46 13.56 6.20 -0.55
CA GLN A 46 14.09 5.67 -1.80
C GLN A 46 13.88 4.16 -1.92
N ILE A 47 14.11 3.39 -0.85
CA ILE A 47 13.82 1.95 -0.80
C ILE A 47 12.34 1.71 -1.08
N GLY A 48 11.46 2.50 -0.46
CA GLY A 48 10.02 2.40 -0.67
C GLY A 48 9.62 2.68 -2.11
N ARG A 49 10.16 3.74 -2.73
CA ARG A 49 9.91 4.08 -4.14
C ARG A 49 10.39 2.99 -5.10
N ILE A 50 11.59 2.44 -4.89
CA ILE A 50 12.11 1.32 -5.68
C ILE A 50 11.14 0.14 -5.61
N LYS A 51 10.64 -0.17 -4.40
CA LYS A 51 9.73 -1.31 -4.19
C LYS A 51 8.33 -1.07 -4.73
N LEU A 52 7.88 0.17 -4.73
CA LEU A 52 6.66 0.60 -5.39
C LEU A 52 6.76 0.41 -6.92
N VAL A 53 7.89 0.78 -7.53
CA VAL A 53 8.15 0.53 -8.95
C VAL A 53 8.21 -0.96 -9.24
N ASP A 54 8.90 -1.76 -8.41
CA ASP A 54 8.90 -3.22 -8.54
C ASP A 54 7.47 -3.78 -8.50
N ALA A 55 6.65 -3.31 -7.55
CA ALA A 55 5.26 -3.72 -7.45
C ALA A 55 4.47 -3.38 -8.72
N TYR A 56 4.67 -2.20 -9.31
CA TYR A 56 4.05 -1.81 -10.59
C TYR A 56 4.44 -2.76 -11.73
N ARG A 57 5.74 -3.08 -11.83
CA ARG A 57 6.30 -3.97 -12.86
C ARG A 57 5.78 -5.40 -12.72
N GLU A 58 5.60 -5.89 -11.50
CA GLU A 58 5.20 -7.27 -11.19
C GLU A 58 3.69 -7.50 -11.14
N PHE A 59 2.91 -6.45 -10.91
CA PHE A 59 1.47 -6.60 -10.71
C PHE A 59 0.81 -7.22 -11.95
N PRO A 60 0.09 -8.35 -11.83
CA PRO A 60 -0.30 -9.16 -12.99
C PRO A 60 -1.49 -8.59 -13.78
N LYS A 61 -2.14 -7.53 -13.28
CA LYS A 61 -3.36 -6.94 -13.88
C LYS A 61 -3.05 -5.61 -14.56
N ASN A 62 -3.81 -5.28 -15.60
CA ASN A 62 -3.65 -4.05 -16.35
C ASN A 62 -4.19 -2.84 -15.57
N LEU A 63 -3.31 -1.91 -15.16
CA LEU A 63 -3.67 -0.76 -14.32
C LEU A 63 -4.51 0.30 -15.04
N PHE A 64 -4.55 0.30 -16.37
CA PHE A 64 -5.45 1.15 -17.16
C PHE A 64 -6.94 0.77 -17.00
N ASN A 65 -7.22 -0.32 -16.29
CA ASN A 65 -8.57 -0.65 -15.86
C ASN A 65 -8.76 -0.20 -14.41
N GLU A 66 -9.68 0.73 -14.19
CA GLU A 66 -10.04 1.29 -12.88
C GLU A 66 -10.33 0.21 -11.81
N ASN A 67 -10.78 -0.99 -12.21
CA ASN A 67 -11.03 -2.11 -11.30
C ASN A 67 -9.77 -2.57 -10.56
N TYR A 68 -8.62 -2.42 -11.22
CA TYR A 68 -7.34 -2.95 -10.73
C TYR A 68 -6.48 -1.87 -10.06
N PHE A 69 -6.92 -0.62 -10.08
CA PHE A 69 -6.26 0.48 -9.38
C PHE A 69 -6.23 0.23 -7.87
N TYR A 70 -7.40 -0.01 -7.25
CA TYR A 70 -7.46 -0.24 -5.80
C TYR A 70 -6.77 -1.54 -5.36
N GLN A 71 -6.82 -2.59 -6.21
CA GLN A 71 -6.08 -3.83 -6.00
C GLN A 71 -4.57 -3.59 -5.99
N PHE A 72 -4.10 -2.71 -6.86
CA PHE A 72 -2.70 -2.33 -6.94
C PHE A 72 -2.25 -1.54 -5.70
N THR A 73 -3.04 -0.60 -5.22
CA THR A 73 -2.71 0.19 -4.01
C THR A 73 -2.42 -0.73 -2.82
N GLY A 74 -3.31 -1.69 -2.54
CA GLY A 74 -3.11 -2.64 -1.44
C GLY A 74 -1.91 -3.58 -1.66
N TYR A 75 -1.74 -4.06 -2.90
CA TYR A 75 -0.61 -4.90 -3.27
C TYR A 75 0.74 -4.18 -3.11
N ALA A 76 0.85 -2.97 -3.66
CA ALA A 76 2.04 -2.14 -3.62
C ALA A 76 2.39 -1.76 -2.19
N PHE A 77 1.40 -1.36 -1.38
CA PHE A 77 1.62 -1.06 0.04
C PHE A 77 2.30 -2.22 0.76
N ARG A 78 1.76 -3.45 0.62
CA ARG A 78 2.29 -4.61 1.33
C ARG A 78 3.73 -4.93 0.92
N LYS A 79 4.05 -4.80 -0.37
CA LYS A 79 5.41 -4.97 -0.91
C LYS A 79 6.38 -3.93 -0.34
N VAL A 80 5.98 -2.67 -0.33
CA VAL A 80 6.77 -1.56 0.21
C VAL A 80 7.01 -1.74 1.71
N TYR A 81 5.95 -1.98 2.48
CA TYR A 81 6.03 -2.18 3.93
C TYR A 81 6.99 -3.31 4.31
N TRP A 82 6.91 -4.46 3.64
CA TRP A 82 7.81 -5.57 3.94
C TRP A 82 9.27 -5.25 3.64
N ALA A 83 9.55 -4.53 2.56
CA ALA A 83 10.91 -4.14 2.25
C ALA A 83 11.49 -3.17 3.30
N LEU A 84 10.69 -2.22 3.79
CA LEU A 84 11.09 -1.32 4.87
C LEU A 84 11.34 -2.08 6.16
N MET A 85 10.46 -3.01 6.53
CA MET A 85 10.65 -3.87 7.72
C MET A 85 11.91 -4.74 7.62
N ASP A 86 12.19 -5.29 6.45
CA ASP A 86 13.39 -6.10 6.23
C ASP A 86 14.67 -5.25 6.32
N GLN A 87 14.61 -3.99 5.86
CA GLN A 87 15.69 -3.03 6.02
C GLN A 87 15.92 -2.67 7.50
N ILE A 88 14.87 -2.37 8.26
CA ILE A 88 14.98 -2.09 9.71
C ILE A 88 15.60 -3.27 10.44
N ARG A 89 15.14 -4.50 10.16
CA ARG A 89 15.73 -5.72 10.75
C ARG A 89 17.19 -5.91 10.37
N LYS A 90 17.61 -5.45 9.18
CA LYS A 90 19.00 -5.53 8.74
C LYS A 90 19.86 -4.53 9.51
N GLU A 91 19.38 -3.29 9.67
CA GLU A 91 20.06 -2.26 10.46
C GLU A 91 20.20 -2.70 11.92
N GLN A 92 19.15 -3.26 12.51
CA GLN A 92 19.16 -3.82 13.87
C GLN A 92 20.23 -4.91 14.04
N ARG A 93 20.32 -5.87 13.10
CA ARG A 93 21.33 -6.94 13.16
C ARG A 93 22.76 -6.44 12.97
N ILE A 94 22.96 -5.34 12.25
CA ILE A 94 24.28 -4.73 12.08
C ILE A 94 24.66 -4.07 13.40
N PHE A 95 23.75 -3.28 13.96
CA PHE A 95 23.93 -2.64 15.27
C PHE A 95 24.25 -3.65 16.38
N GLU A 96 23.47 -4.73 16.50
CA GLU A 96 23.70 -5.81 17.47
C GLU A 96 25.04 -6.56 17.29
N ARG A 97 25.62 -6.54 16.09
CA ARG A 97 26.93 -7.17 15.81
C ARG A 97 28.09 -6.21 16.04
N GLU A 98 27.83 -4.91 15.94
CA GLU A 98 28.83 -3.86 16.10
C GLU A 98 28.96 -3.42 17.59
N GLU A 99 27.90 -3.53 18.40
CA GLU A 99 27.97 -3.28 19.85
C GLU A 99 28.20 -4.55 20.69
N ALA A 100 29.46 -4.76 21.08
CA ALA A 100 29.80 -5.44 22.32
C ALA A 100 29.95 -4.42 23.47
N LEU A 101 28.80 -4.03 24.09
CA LEU A 101 28.57 -3.32 25.38
C LEU A 101 29.06 -1.85 25.54
N PRO A 102 28.41 -0.98 26.37
CA PRO A 102 27.61 -1.29 27.56
C PRO A 102 26.18 -0.68 27.70
N GLU A 103 25.53 -1.25 28.71
CA GLU A 103 24.18 -1.18 29.32
C GLU A 103 23.45 0.18 29.50
N SER A 104 23.73 1.23 28.72
CA SER A 104 23.06 2.53 28.93
C SER A 104 22.68 3.29 27.65
N TYR A 105 22.13 2.60 26.65
CA TYR A 105 21.55 3.29 25.49
C TYR A 105 20.04 3.10 25.44
N GLU A 106 19.36 3.76 26.38
CA GLU A 106 18.01 4.25 26.11
C GLU A 106 18.08 5.23 24.93
N GLU A 107 17.07 5.22 24.07
CA GLU A 107 16.78 6.25 23.05
C GLU A 107 17.27 6.01 21.62
N TRP A 108 17.07 4.81 21.10
CA TRP A 108 16.40 4.70 19.79
C TRP A 108 14.93 4.41 20.08
N GLY A 109 14.04 5.35 19.73
CA GLY A 109 12.58 5.24 19.88
C GLY A 109 11.94 4.15 19.01
N MET A 110 12.52 2.96 18.97
CA MET A 110 11.93 1.76 18.41
C MET A 110 11.03 1.17 19.50
N ILE A 111 9.75 1.54 19.45
CA ILE A 111 8.75 0.93 20.32
C ILE A 111 8.77 -0.58 20.08
N ASN A 112 8.88 -1.32 21.19
CA ASN A 112 8.81 -2.77 21.33
C ASN A 112 8.10 -3.49 20.16
N PRO A 113 8.72 -4.48 19.50
CA PRO A 113 8.07 -5.29 18.46
C PRO A 113 6.93 -6.17 19.01
N GLU A 114 6.86 -6.32 20.33
CA GLU A 114 5.88 -7.16 21.00
C GLU A 114 4.70 -6.30 21.48
N VAL A 115 3.53 -6.63 20.93
CA VAL A 115 2.22 -5.98 21.16
C VAL A 115 2.09 -4.63 20.46
N PHE A 116 1.62 -4.60 19.21
CA PHE A 116 0.50 -3.74 18.82
C PHE A 116 0.00 -4.05 17.40
N ASP A 117 -1.32 -4.03 17.29
CA ASP A 117 -2.20 -4.42 16.18
C ASP A 117 -1.68 -4.06 14.78
N GLU A 118 -1.77 -5.02 13.86
CA GLU A 118 -1.29 -4.94 12.46
C GLU A 118 -2.00 -3.85 11.61
N ASP A 119 -2.83 -3.00 12.23
CA ASP A 119 -4.04 -2.44 11.64
C ASP A 119 -4.23 -0.91 11.78
N PHE A 120 -3.25 -0.09 12.17
CA PHE A 120 -3.58 1.34 12.41
C PHE A 120 -3.44 2.30 11.21
N VAL A 121 -2.37 2.21 10.41
CA VAL A 121 -2.03 3.29 9.43
C VAL A 121 -2.49 3.01 7.98
N VAL A 122 -2.47 1.75 7.52
CA VAL A 122 -3.10 1.34 6.23
C VAL A 122 -4.59 1.63 6.26
N TRP A 123 -5.14 1.41 7.43
CA TRP A 123 -6.51 1.60 7.76
C TRP A 123 -6.87 3.08 7.90
N GLU A 124 -5.97 4.04 8.05
CA GLU A 124 -6.38 5.45 8.11
C GLU A 124 -6.85 5.96 6.74
N LEU A 125 -6.07 5.70 5.68
CA LEU A 125 -6.47 6.01 4.30
C LEU A 125 -7.61 5.09 3.83
N PHE A 126 -7.51 3.79 4.14
CA PHE A 126 -8.55 2.86 3.76
C PHE A 126 -9.86 3.09 4.53
N TYR A 127 -9.84 3.39 5.83
CA TYR A 127 -11.02 3.79 6.60
C TYR A 127 -11.55 5.16 6.17
N SER A 128 -10.70 6.13 5.83
CA SER A 128 -11.21 7.41 5.28
C SER A 128 -11.93 7.20 3.95
N MET A 129 -11.44 6.30 3.08
CA MET A 129 -12.20 5.86 1.91
C MET A 129 -13.50 5.14 2.30
N LEU A 130 -13.46 4.20 3.25
CA LEU A 130 -14.66 3.48 3.71
C LEU A 130 -15.71 4.42 4.33
N ASN A 131 -15.30 5.48 5.02
CA ASN A 131 -16.18 6.48 5.63
C ASN A 131 -16.96 7.28 4.59
N CYS A 132 -16.45 7.38 3.36
CA CYS A 132 -17.19 7.99 2.25
C CYS A 132 -18.23 7.03 1.64
N LEU A 133 -18.24 5.75 2.01
CA LEU A 133 -18.99 4.69 1.35
C LEU A 133 -20.11 4.12 2.24
N SER A 134 -21.21 3.74 1.61
CA SER A 134 -22.24 2.92 2.25
C SER A 134 -21.74 1.51 2.52
N GLU A 135 -22.38 0.79 3.44
CA GLU A 135 -21.99 -0.57 3.83
C GLU A 135 -21.78 -1.54 2.64
N LYS A 136 -22.65 -1.48 1.64
CA LYS A 136 -22.56 -2.32 0.43
C LYS A 136 -21.37 -1.93 -0.47
N GLU A 137 -21.07 -0.65 -0.56
CA GLU A 137 -19.91 -0.12 -1.27
C GLU A 137 -18.61 -0.43 -0.53
N GLN A 138 -18.63 -0.37 0.81
CA GLN A 138 -17.53 -0.81 1.66
C GLN A 138 -17.23 -2.30 1.47
N HIS A 139 -18.25 -3.16 1.37
CA HIS A 139 -18.06 -4.57 1.05
C HIS A 139 -17.35 -4.77 -0.29
N TYR A 140 -17.76 -4.02 -1.32
CA TYR A 140 -17.07 -4.04 -2.61
C TYR A 140 -15.60 -3.63 -2.46
N LEU A 141 -15.33 -2.53 -1.76
CA LEU A 141 -13.97 -2.02 -1.59
C LEU A 141 -13.09 -3.01 -0.79
N LYS A 142 -13.60 -3.58 0.31
CA LYS A 142 -12.89 -4.61 1.09
C LYS A 142 -12.60 -5.87 0.28
N ASP A 143 -13.62 -6.42 -0.37
CA ASP A 143 -13.46 -7.67 -1.15
C ASP A 143 -12.53 -7.48 -2.35
N SER A 144 -12.55 -6.29 -2.97
CA SER A 144 -11.67 -6.00 -4.09
C SER A 144 -10.25 -5.67 -3.66
N VAL A 145 -10.03 -4.96 -2.55
CA VAL A 145 -8.70 -4.48 -2.13
C VAL A 145 -7.96 -5.48 -1.26
N ILE A 146 -8.64 -6.02 -0.24
CA ILE A 146 -8.03 -6.93 0.74
C ILE A 146 -7.94 -8.33 0.15
N GLU A 147 -9.05 -8.81 -0.41
CA GLU A 147 -9.15 -10.19 -0.89
C GLU A 147 -8.88 -10.34 -2.38
N GLN A 148 -8.70 -9.23 -3.12
CA GLN A 148 -8.37 -9.21 -4.54
C GLN A 148 -9.39 -9.95 -5.43
N LEU A 149 -10.65 -10.00 -5.00
CA LEU A 149 -11.71 -10.70 -5.70
C LEU A 149 -12.14 -9.95 -6.97
N THR A 150 -12.48 -10.69 -8.01
CA THR A 150 -13.13 -10.17 -9.22
C THR A 150 -14.61 -9.89 -8.97
N VAL A 151 -15.23 -9.08 -9.85
CA VAL A 151 -16.68 -8.79 -9.80
C VAL A 151 -17.54 -10.06 -9.74
N THR A 152 -17.13 -11.12 -10.43
CA THR A 152 -17.83 -12.42 -10.43
C THR A 152 -17.69 -13.13 -9.09
N GLU A 153 -16.50 -13.11 -8.49
CA GLU A 153 -16.24 -13.72 -7.18
C GLU A 153 -16.93 -12.94 -6.06
N ILE A 154 -16.93 -11.60 -6.12
CA ILE A 154 -17.67 -10.73 -5.20
C ILE A 154 -19.17 -11.02 -5.29
N ALA A 155 -19.73 -11.11 -6.50
CA ALA A 155 -21.13 -11.43 -6.71
C ALA A 155 -21.50 -12.78 -6.07
N LYS A 156 -20.66 -13.79 -6.26
CA LYS A 156 -20.84 -15.12 -5.65
C LYS A 156 -20.74 -15.07 -4.13
N LYS A 157 -19.71 -14.41 -3.58
CA LYS A 157 -19.46 -14.28 -2.15
C LYS A 157 -20.60 -13.56 -1.43
N ARG A 158 -21.05 -12.44 -2.00
CA ARG A 158 -22.08 -11.56 -1.42
C ARG A 158 -23.50 -11.96 -1.81
N LYS A 159 -23.67 -13.04 -2.59
CA LYS A 159 -24.97 -13.56 -3.06
C LYS A 159 -25.82 -12.49 -3.76
N VAL A 160 -25.19 -11.66 -4.60
CA VAL A 160 -25.84 -10.61 -5.38
C VAL A 160 -25.56 -10.80 -6.87
N SER A 161 -26.34 -10.13 -7.73
CA SER A 161 -26.08 -10.17 -9.17
C SER A 161 -24.78 -9.43 -9.53
N ARG A 162 -24.10 -9.84 -10.61
CA ARG A 162 -22.96 -9.09 -11.15
C ARG A 162 -23.32 -7.64 -11.48
N LYS A 163 -24.56 -7.40 -11.94
CA LYS A 163 -25.08 -6.05 -12.22
C LYS A 163 -25.08 -5.18 -10.96
N THR A 164 -25.44 -5.75 -9.81
CA THR A 164 -25.41 -5.07 -8.51
C THR A 164 -23.99 -4.69 -8.10
N VAL A 165 -23.03 -5.61 -8.27
CA VAL A 165 -21.62 -5.34 -7.96
C VAL A 165 -21.04 -4.25 -8.88
N TYR A 166 -21.39 -4.26 -10.17
CA TYR A 166 -21.01 -3.17 -11.08
C TYR A 166 -21.61 -1.82 -10.67
N ALA A 167 -22.82 -1.80 -10.12
CA ALA A 167 -23.42 -0.58 -9.59
C ALA A 167 -22.68 -0.07 -8.35
N TRP A 168 -22.31 -0.96 -7.41
CA TRP A 168 -21.49 -0.60 -6.25
C TRP A 168 -20.15 -0.02 -6.67
N ARG A 169 -19.48 -0.67 -7.63
CA ARG A 169 -18.23 -0.17 -8.19
C ARG A 169 -18.36 1.25 -8.73
N LYS A 170 -19.39 1.51 -9.54
CA LYS A 170 -19.60 2.83 -10.14
C LYS A 170 -19.81 3.90 -9.07
N GLN A 171 -20.55 3.58 -8.00
CA GLN A 171 -20.77 4.51 -6.90
C GLN A 171 -19.51 4.72 -6.05
N VAL A 172 -18.73 3.66 -5.82
CA VAL A 172 -17.42 3.76 -5.15
C VAL A 172 -16.49 4.68 -5.91
N ALA A 173 -16.34 4.47 -7.23
CA ALA A 173 -15.51 5.31 -8.07
C ALA A 173 -15.95 6.79 -8.02
N LYS A 174 -17.26 7.06 -8.10
CA LYS A 174 -17.81 8.42 -7.99
C LYS A 174 -17.53 9.06 -6.62
N LYS A 175 -17.73 8.31 -5.53
CA LYS A 175 -17.57 8.85 -4.17
C LYS A 175 -16.11 9.07 -3.79
N LEU A 176 -15.22 8.28 -4.36
CA LEU A 176 -13.77 8.37 -4.17
C LEU A 176 -13.08 9.14 -5.31
N GLU A 177 -13.82 9.83 -6.16
CA GLU A 177 -13.27 10.59 -7.30
C GLU A 177 -12.24 11.63 -6.85
N HIS A 178 -12.40 12.25 -5.68
CA HIS A 178 -11.41 13.17 -5.12
C HIS A 178 -10.09 12.50 -4.72
N TYR A 179 -10.09 11.19 -4.41
CA TYR A 179 -8.86 10.41 -4.29
C TYR A 179 -8.27 10.07 -5.68
N GLN A 180 -9.08 10.16 -6.75
CA GLN A 180 -8.65 9.99 -8.14
C GLN A 180 -8.21 11.30 -8.81
N ASP A 181 -8.67 12.47 -8.36
CA ASP A 181 -8.25 13.77 -8.91
C ASP A 181 -6.83 14.16 -8.48
N VAL A 182 -6.35 13.59 -7.38
CA VAL A 182 -4.91 13.55 -7.03
C VAL A 182 -4.11 12.78 -8.10
N LEU A 183 -4.75 12.10 -9.06
CA LEU A 183 -4.14 11.34 -10.15
C LEU A 183 -4.17 12.01 -11.52
N LYS A 184 -4.77 13.20 -11.65
CA LYS A 184 -4.98 13.88 -12.94
C LYS A 184 -4.28 15.23 -13.05
N LYS A 185 -3.34 15.55 -12.17
CA LYS A 185 -2.50 16.74 -12.29
C LYS A 185 -1.03 16.40 -12.23
#